data_AF-R9KS57-F1
#
_entry.id   AF-R9KS57-F1
#
_cell.length_a   1.000
_cell.length_b   1.000
_cell.length_c   1.000
_cell.angle_alpha   90.00
_cell.angle_beta   90.00
_cell.angle_gamma   90.00
#
_symmetry.space_group_name_H-M   'P 1'
#
loop_
_entity.id
_entity.type
_entity.pdbx_description
1 polymer ?
#
loop_
_entity_poly.entity_id
_entity_poly.type
_entity_poly.pdbx_seq_one_letter_code
_entity_poly.pdbx_strand_id
1 'polypeptide(L)' 'MEEPNHGYFEEALSNFTMDFAYGGAIRHLVDHGYTVDRIIKEFHYPISRDSIEKIVDRYRKDKEKV' A
#
# COMPACT_ATOMS: atom_id res chain seq x y z
N MET A 1 1.98 30.88 16.47
CA MET A 1 1.09 29.75 16.17
C MET A 1 1.81 28.95 15.12
N GLU A 2 2.35 27.78 15.47
CA GLU A 2 2.82 26.84 14.46
C GLU A 2 1.58 26.33 13.71
N GLU A 3 1.54 26.53 12.39
CA GLU A 3 0.48 25.95 11.58
C GLU A 3 0.55 24.42 11.72
N PRO A 4 -0.58 23.72 11.96
CA PRO A 4 -0.55 22.27 12.03
C PRO A 4 -0.01 21.74 10.71
N ASN A 5 1.04 20.92 10.82
CA ASN A 5 1.83 20.31 9.76
C ASN A 5 0.95 19.68 8.66
N HIS A 6 0.56 20.49 7.67
CA HIS A 6 -0.38 20.13 6.60
C HIS A 6 0.06 18.85 5.87
N GLY A 7 1.37 18.71 5.65
CA GLY A 7 1.94 17.55 4.95
C GLY A 7 1.73 16.22 5.67
N TYR A 8 1.78 16.20 7.01
CA TYR A 8 1.57 14.96 7.76
C TYR A 8 0.14 14.43 7.61
N PHE A 9 -0.86 15.31 7.70
CA PHE A 9 -2.25 14.93 7.56
C PHE A 9 -2.58 14.49 6.13
N GLU A 10 -2.11 15.23 5.13
CA GLU A 10 -2.29 14.89 3.73
C GLU A 10 -1.65 13.54 3.38
N GLU A 11 -0.44 13.27 3.89
CA GLU A 11 0.22 11.97 3.74
C GLU A 11 -0.56 10.84 4.42
N ALA A 12 -1.00 11.04 5.66
CA ALA A 12 -1.78 10.05 6.40
C ALA A 12 -3.10 9.73 5.67
N LEU A 13 -3.80 10.75 5.17
CA LEU A 13 -5.05 10.59 4.41
C LEU A 13 -4.81 9.88 3.08
N SER A 14 -3.75 10.24 2.37
CA SER A 14 -3.35 9.60 1.11
C SER A 14 -3.05 8.11 1.32
N ASN A 15 -2.24 7.78 2.34
CA ASN A 15 -1.93 6.41 2.72
C ASN A 15 -3.19 5.61 3.11
N PHE A 16 -4.10 6.21 3.88
CA PHE A 16 -5.37 5.59 4.24
C PHE A 16 -6.24 5.29 3.01
N THR A 17 -6.39 6.26 2.11
CA THR A 17 -7.22 6.14 0.91
C THR A 17 -6.69 5.06 -0.03
N MET A 18 -5.36 5.01 -0.22
CA MET A 18 -4.70 3.96 -1.00
C MET A 18 -4.95 2.57 -0.42
N ASP A 19 -4.80 2.41 0.89
CA ASP A 19 -5.01 1.12 1.54
C ASP A 19 -6.48 0.67 1.48
N PHE A 20 -7.40 1.62 1.66
CA PHE A 20 -8.83 1.37 1.55
C PHE A 20 -9.23 0.92 0.13
N ALA A 21 -8.69 1.58 -0.90
CA ALA A 21 -9.05 1.29 -2.29
C ALA A 21 -8.38 0.02 -2.85
N TYR A 22 -7.10 -0.22 -2.54
CA TYR A 22 -6.30 -1.26 -3.19
C TYR A 22 -5.72 -2.31 -2.23
N GLY A 23 -5.59 -1.97 -0.95
CA GLY A 23 -4.85 -2.76 0.02
C GLY A 23 -5.41 -4.17 0.19
N GLY A 24 -6.74 -4.32 0.26
CA GLY A 24 -7.38 -5.63 0.42
C GLY A 24 -7.04 -6.60 -0.72
N ALA A 25 -7.16 -6.15 -1.96
CA ALA A 25 -6.87 -6.98 -3.14
C ALA A 25 -5.38 -7.30 -3.25
N ILE A 26 -4.49 -6.32 -3.04
CA ILE A 26 -3.04 -6.52 -3.10
C ILE A 26 -2.59 -7.52 -2.03
N ARG A 27 -3.09 -7.40 -0.78
CA ARG A 27 -2.78 -8.37 0.30
C ARG A 27 -3.23 -9.78 -0.04
N HIS A 28 -4.44 -9.92 -0.58
CA HIS A 28 -4.96 -11.21 -1.01
C HIS A 28 -4.09 -11.88 -2.10
N LEU A 29 -3.59 -11.10 -3.06
CA LEU A 29 -2.66 -11.59 -4.07
C LEU A 29 -1.31 -12.01 -3.46
N VAL A 30 -0.79 -11.25 -2.51
CA VAL A 30 0.44 -11.63 -1.77
C VAL A 30 0.24 -12.95 -1.04
N ASP A 31 -0.91 -13.18 -0.41
CA ASP A 31 -1.23 -14.46 0.23
C ASP A 31 -1.27 -15.63 -0.74
N HIS A 32 -1.58 -15.37 -2.01
CA HIS A 32 -1.56 -16.35 -3.10
C HIS A 32 -0.16 -16.48 -3.75
N GLY A 33 0.88 -15.88 -3.16
CA GLY A 33 2.26 -16.00 -3.61
C GLY A 33 2.65 -15.05 -4.75
N TYR A 34 1.84 -14.03 -5.04
CA TYR A 34 2.18 -13.05 -6.06
C TYR A 34 3.29 -12.09 -5.57
N THR A 35 4.24 -11.80 -6.47
CA THR A 35 5.26 -10.77 -6.26
C THR A 35 4.78 -9.41 -6.77
N VAL A 36 5.42 -8.33 -6.31
CA VAL A 36 5.17 -6.96 -6.83
C VAL A 36 5.22 -6.92 -8.36
N ASP A 37 6.23 -7.54 -8.97
CA ASP A 37 6.39 -7.57 -10.42
C ASP A 37 5.22 -8.25 -11.13
N ARG A 38 4.71 -9.37 -10.60
CA ARG A 38 3.53 -10.03 -11.14
C ARG A 38 2.27 -9.19 -10.96
N ILE A 39 2.10 -8.58 -9.79
CA ILE A 39 0.94 -7.71 -9.50
C ILE A 39 0.88 -6.57 -10.53
N ILE A 40 2.00 -5.89 -10.76
CA ILE A 40 2.09 -4.78 -11.73
C ILE A 40 1.80 -5.26 -13.15
N LYS A 41 2.44 -6.37 -13.55
CA LYS A 41 2.36 -6.88 -14.92
C LYS A 41 0.97 -7.41 -15.28
N GLU A 42 0.26 -8.01 -14.32
CA GLU A 42 -1.00 -8.71 -14.59
C GLU A 42 -2.23 -7.85 -14.29
N PHE A 43 -2.20 -7.03 -13.23
CA PHE A 43 -3.40 -6.33 -12.74
C PHE A 43 -3.47 -4.85 -13.11
N HIS A 44 -2.38 -4.25 -13.61
CA HIS A 44 -2.37 -2.90 -14.19
C HIS A 44 -3.03 -1.82 -13.31
N TYR A 45 -2.81 -1.87 -11.99
CA TYR A 45 -3.42 -0.92 -11.06
C TYR A 45 -3.05 0.53 -11.43
N PRO A 46 -3.99 1.50 -11.25
CA PRO A 46 -3.74 2.91 -11.53
C PRO A 46 -2.98 3.61 -10.39
N ILE A 47 -1.99 2.93 -9.80
CA ILE A 47 -1.11 3.44 -8.75
C ILE A 47 0.34 3.11 -9.08
N SER A 48 1.27 3.87 -8.53
CA SER A 48 2.69 3.66 -8.78
C SER A 48 3.17 2.32 -8.23
N ARG A 49 4.27 1.81 -8.81
CA ARG A 49 5.02 0.67 -8.28
C ARG A 49 5.38 0.86 -6.81
N ASP A 50 5.89 2.03 -6.45
CA ASP A 50 6.26 2.40 -5.07
C ASP A 50 5.07 2.24 -4.09
N SER A 51 3.87 2.60 -4.52
CA SER A 51 2.65 2.43 -3.70
C SER A 51 2.34 0.95 -3.47
N ILE A 52 2.46 0.13 -4.51
CA ILE A 52 2.26 -1.34 -4.41
C ILE A 52 3.32 -1.94 -3.49
N GLU A 53 4.60 -1.56 -3.65
CA GLU A 53 5.70 -2.02 -2.80
C GLU A 53 5.44 -1.67 -1.33
N LYS A 54 5.04 -0.43 -1.03
CA LYS A 54 4.70 0.00 0.34
C LYS A 54 3.57 -0.83 0.96
N ILE A 55 2.52 -1.16 0.20
CA ILE A 55 1.41 -1.99 0.70
C ILE A 55 1.90 -3.42 1.00
N VAL A 56 2.67 -4.00 0.08
CA VAL A 56 3.22 -5.36 0.21
C VAL A 56 4.18 -5.46 1.39
N ASP A 57 5.10 -4.51 1.53
CA ASP A 57 6.10 -4.49 2.60
C ASP A 57 5.46 -4.28 3.97
N ARG A 58 4.47 -3.38 4.07
CA ARG A 58 3.70 -3.20 5.30
C ARG A 58 3.01 -4.50 5.71
N TYR A 59 2.34 -5.15 4.75
CA TYR A 59 1.64 -6.41 5.02
C TYR A 59 2.57 -7.53 5.47
N ARG A 60 3.75 -7.67 4.85
CA ARG A 60 4.76 -8.66 5.26
C ARG A 60 5.24 -8.41 6.69
N LYS A 61 5.59 -7.17 7.00
CA LYS A 61 6.03 -6.78 8.36
C LYS A 61 4.95 -7.03 9.41
N ASP A 62 3.68 -6.84 9.07
CA ASP A 62 2.58 -7.09 9.99
C ASP A 62 2.35 -8.60 10.19
N LYS A 63 2.56 -9.43 9.16
CA LYS A 63 2.54 -10.89 9.28
C LYS A 63 3.69 -11.46 10.11
N GLU A 64 4.86 -10.83 10.09
CA GLU A 64 6.02 -11.26 10.89
C GLU A 64 5.87 -10.98 12.40
N LYS A 65 4.91 -10.14 12.80
CA LYS A 65 4.65 -9.77 14.20
C LYS A 65 3.62 -10.67 14.91
N VAL A 66 3.01 -11.62 14.20
CA VAL A 66 1.98 -12.54 14.68
C VAL A 66 2.56 -13.94 14.80
#